data_AF-A0A7Y9ICJ3-F1
#
_entry.id   AF-A0A7Y9ICJ3-F1
#
_cell.length_a   1.000
_cell.length_b   1.000
_cell.length_c   1.000
_cell.angle_alpha   90.00
_cell.angle_beta   90.00
_cell.angle_gamma   90.00
#
_symmetry.space_group_name_H-M   'P 1'
#
loop_
_entity.id
_entity.type
_entity.pdbx_description
1 polymer ?
#
loop_
_entity_poly.entity_id
_entity_poly.type
_entity_poly.pdbx_seq_one_letter_code
_entity_poly.pdbx_strand_id
1 'polypeptide(L)'
;MATSEEIAWLAGILEGEGSFYLQRDRGIYLYPRVVVSMTDEDVIQRVADLFGAKIYKVPVSPRYPARKQQWRAVATGQRAVRLMKEIRPLMGKRRGAKIDEIIAYWESQPEPNALRSEYSKSQAAGKRRDEAGRFVVGDA
;
A
#
# COMPACT_ATOMS: atom_id res chain seq x y z
N MET A 1 -12.87 10.36 12.46
CA MET A 1 -12.96 8.92 12.16
C MET A 1 -14.10 8.76 11.18
N ALA A 2 -14.00 7.84 10.21
CA ALA A 2 -15.10 7.58 9.29
C ALA A 2 -16.32 7.04 10.05
N THR A 3 -17.51 7.43 9.59
CA THR A 3 -18.79 6.95 10.11
C THR A 3 -19.04 5.49 9.70
N SER A 4 -19.96 4.81 10.38
CA SER A 4 -20.34 3.43 10.02
C SER A 4 -20.87 3.32 8.60
N GLU A 5 -21.58 4.34 8.10
CA GLU A 5 -22.08 4.40 6.73
C GLU A 5 -20.96 4.55 5.70
N GLU A 6 -19.95 5.38 5.99
CA GLU A 6 -18.77 5.52 5.14
C GLU A 6 -17.95 4.23 5.07
N ILE A 7 -17.80 3.54 6.20
CA ILE A 7 -17.13 2.23 6.25
C ILE A 7 -17.92 1.17 5.47
N ALA A 8 -19.25 1.14 5.58
CA ALA A 8 -20.08 0.23 4.81
C ALA A 8 -20.03 0.50 3.31
N TRP A 9 -20.09 1.77 2.91
CA TRP A 9 -19.93 2.19 1.51
C TRP A 9 -18.56 1.78 0.96
N LEU A 10 -17.49 2.02 1.73
CA LEU A 10 -16.13 1.65 1.36
C LEU A 10 -15.96 0.13 1.24
N ALA A 11 -16.52 -0.64 2.18
CA ALA A 11 -16.49 -2.09 2.15
C ALA A 11 -17.15 -2.65 0.88
N GLY A 12 -18.29 -2.07 0.46
CA GLY A 12 -18.95 -2.44 -0.80
C GLY A 12 -18.06 -2.24 -2.02
N ILE A 13 -17.41 -1.07 -2.12
CA ILE A 13 -16.45 -0.79 -3.21
C ILE A 13 -15.28 -1.78 -3.19
N LEU A 14 -14.69 -2.05 -2.01
CA LEU A 14 -13.53 -2.92 -1.90
C LEU A 14 -13.88 -4.42 -2.06
N GLU A 15 -15.13 -4.81 -1.82
CA GLU A 15 -15.64 -6.14 -2.14
C GLU A 15 -15.83 -6.34 -3.65
N GLY A 16 -16.01 -5.28 -4.44
CA GLY A 16 -15.99 -5.36 -5.90
C GLY A 16 -14.57 -5.27 -6.46
N GLU A 17 -13.94 -4.12 -6.21
CA GLU A 17 -12.77 -3.63 -6.95
C GLU A 17 -11.48 -3.59 -6.11
N GLY A 18 -11.59 -3.90 -4.81
CA GLY A 18 -10.48 -3.84 -3.86
C GLY A 18 -9.49 -5.00 -4.06
N SER A 19 -8.20 -4.67 -3.95
CA SER A 19 -7.08 -5.60 -3.94
C SER A 19 -6.30 -5.49 -2.64
N PHE A 20 -6.08 -6.64 -1.99
CA PHE A 20 -5.45 -6.78 -0.68
C PHE A 20 -4.26 -7.72 -0.79
N TYR A 21 -3.06 -7.25 -0.44
CA TYR A 21 -1.86 -8.07 -0.52
C TYR A 21 -0.70 -7.52 0.31
N LEU A 22 0.30 -8.37 0.53
CA LEU A 22 1.60 -7.98 1.06
C LEU A 22 2.51 -7.57 -0.11
N GLN A 23 3.08 -6.37 -0.02
CA GLN A 23 4.03 -5.84 -0.99
C GLN A 23 5.44 -5.90 -0.41
N ARG A 24 6.41 -6.32 -1.22
CA ARG A 24 7.82 -6.35 -0.83
C ARG A 24 8.46 -4.96 -0.99
N ASP A 25 9.14 -4.47 0.04
CA ASP A 25 9.99 -3.27 -0.06
C ASP A 25 11.47 -3.66 -0.17
N ARG A 26 12.12 -3.26 -1.27
CA ARG A 26 13.57 -3.40 -1.53
C ARG A 26 14.18 -4.78 -1.20
N GLY A 27 13.38 -5.84 -1.20
CA GLY A 27 13.83 -7.19 -0.85
C GLY A 27 13.89 -7.51 0.66
N ILE A 28 13.59 -6.54 1.53
CA ILE A 28 13.93 -6.61 2.97
C ILE A 28 12.74 -7.04 3.82
N TYR A 29 11.57 -6.43 3.59
CA TYR A 29 10.37 -6.72 4.38
C TYR A 29 9.11 -6.65 3.52
N LEU A 30 8.05 -7.30 3.99
CA LEU A 30 6.72 -7.24 3.39
C LEU A 30 5.85 -6.26 4.18
N TYR A 31 5.03 -5.47 3.47
CA TYR A 31 4.08 -4.55 4.09
C TYR A 31 2.67 -4.68 3.50
N PRO A 32 1.61 -4.56 4.32
CA PRO A 32 0.22 -4.58 3.88
C PRO A 32 -0.09 -3.46 2.90
N ARG A 33 -0.89 -3.78 1.88
CA ARG A 33 -1.35 -2.82 0.88
C ARG A 33 -2.81 -3.07 0.53
N VAL A 34 -3.59 -1.99 0.48
CA VAL A 34 -4.95 -1.94 -0.08
C VAL A 34 -4.91 -1.04 -1.31
N VAL A 35 -5.43 -1.52 -2.43
CA VAL A 35 -5.51 -0.78 -3.68
C VAL A 35 -6.92 -0.87 -4.25
N VAL A 36 -7.41 0.24 -4.77
CA VAL A 36 -8.56 0.23 -5.68
C VAL A 36 -8.21 1.05 -6.93
N SER A 37 -8.71 0.68 -8.10
CA SER A 37 -8.51 1.44 -9.33
C SER A 37 -9.73 1.34 -10.23
N MET A 38 -10.24 2.46 -10.72
CA MET A 38 -11.37 2.53 -11.65
C MET A 38 -11.27 3.78 -12.53
N THR A 39 -12.18 3.91 -13.50
CA THR A 39 -12.18 5.07 -14.42
C THR A 39 -12.88 6.30 -13.85
N ASP A 40 -13.72 6.12 -12.83
CA ASP A 40 -14.49 7.19 -12.20
C ASP A 40 -13.63 7.90 -11.14
N GLU A 41 -13.21 9.13 -11.45
CA GLU A 41 -12.26 9.90 -10.64
C GLU A 41 -12.84 10.30 -9.28
N ASP A 42 -14.10 10.73 -9.26
CA ASP A 42 -14.83 11.19 -8.08
C ASP A 42 -15.01 10.07 -7.05
N VAL A 43 -15.33 8.86 -7.50
CA VAL A 43 -15.42 7.68 -6.63
C VAL A 43 -14.06 7.36 -6.01
N ILE A 44 -12.99 7.39 -6.81
CA ILE A 44 -11.62 7.16 -6.32
C ILE A 44 -11.16 8.28 -5.38
N GLN A 45 -11.57 9.51 -5.62
CA GLN A 45 -11.29 10.63 -4.73
C GLN A 45 -11.93 10.41 -3.37
N ARG A 46 -13.22 10.03 -3.32
CA ARG A 46 -13.90 9.67 -2.07
C ARG A 46 -13.21 8.50 -1.35
N VAL A 47 -12.78 7.47 -2.09
CA VAL A 47 -12.01 6.37 -1.49
C VAL A 47 -10.67 6.86 -0.94
N ALA A 48 -9.98 7.74 -1.65
CA ALA A 48 -8.71 8.30 -1.20
C ALA A 48 -8.87 9.12 0.07
N ASP A 49 -9.94 9.91 0.19
CA ASP A 49 -10.25 10.68 1.40
C ASP A 49 -10.48 9.76 2.60
N LEU A 50 -11.26 8.69 2.43
CA LEU A 50 -11.47 7.66 3.47
C LEU A 50 -10.19 6.89 3.79
N PHE A 51 -9.32 6.68 2.80
CA PHE A 51 -8.00 6.10 3.03
C PHE A 51 -7.06 7.08 3.77
N GLY A 52 -7.32 8.39 3.75
CA GLY A 52 -6.34 9.43 4.09
C GLY A 52 -5.16 9.45 3.12
N ALA A 53 -5.41 9.16 1.83
CA ALA A 53 -4.44 9.08 0.74
C ALA A 53 -4.65 10.21 -0.28
N LYS A 54 -3.71 10.33 -1.22
CA LYS A 54 -3.93 11.04 -2.48
C LYS A 54 -4.36 10.06 -3.56
N ILE A 55 -5.10 10.55 -4.56
CA ILE A 55 -5.36 9.82 -5.79
C ILE A 55 -4.11 9.82 -6.69
N TYR A 56 -4.00 8.79 -7.53
CA TYR A 56 -2.96 8.65 -8.53
C TYR A 56 -3.59 8.43 -9.90
N LYS A 57 -3.13 9.19 -10.89
CA LYS A 57 -3.44 8.92 -12.29
C LYS A 57 -2.62 7.73 -12.77
N VAL A 58 -3.28 6.64 -13.15
CA VAL A 58 -2.61 5.43 -13.64
C VAL A 58 -2.13 5.68 -15.08
N PRO A 59 -0.83 5.52 -15.41
CA PRO A 59 -0.36 5.70 -16.77
C PRO A 59 -1.09 4.77 -17.75
N VAL A 60 -1.60 5.32 -18.84
CA VAL A 60 -2.20 4.52 -19.92
C VAL A 60 -1.06 3.78 -20.63
N SER A 61 -1.22 2.47 -20.82
CA SER A 61 -0.20 1.66 -21.49
C SER A 61 -0.03 2.14 -22.93
N PRO A 62 1.20 2.41 -23.41
CA PRO A 62 1.45 2.74 -24.82
C PRO A 62 1.00 1.63 -25.77
N ARG A 63 0.96 0.38 -25.30
CA ARG A 63 0.47 -0.78 -26.07
C ARG A 63 -1.05 -0.75 -26.28
N TYR A 64 -1.78 -0.05 -25.42
CA TYR A 64 -3.25 0.01 -25.45
C TYR A 64 -3.74 1.46 -25.21
N PRO A 65 -3.44 2.38 -26.15
CA PRO A 65 -3.67 3.82 -25.95
C PRO A 65 -5.16 4.18 -25.88
N ALA A 66 -6.04 3.33 -26.44
CA ALA A 66 -7.49 3.52 -26.42
C ALA A 66 -8.16 3.16 -25.08
N ARG A 67 -7.41 2.65 -24.09
CA ARG A 67 -7.98 2.38 -22.76
C ARG A 67 -8.31 3.69 -22.05
N LYS A 68 -9.47 3.69 -21.39
CA LYS A 68 -9.88 4.82 -20.54
C LYS A 68 -8.84 5.07 -19.45
N GLN A 69 -8.65 6.34 -19.12
CA GLN A 69 -7.85 6.77 -17.99
C GLN A 69 -8.38 6.14 -16.70
N GLN A 70 -7.50 5.56 -15.90
CA GLN A 70 -7.83 5.04 -14.57
C GLN A 70 -7.24 5.89 -13.46
N TRP A 71 -7.95 5.96 -12.35
CA TRP A 71 -7.55 6.61 -11.11
C TRP A 71 -7.35 5.54 -10.05
N ARG A 72 -6.43 5.77 -9.12
CA ARG A 72 -6.05 4.81 -8.10
C ARG A 72 -5.93 5.45 -6.72
N ALA A 73 -6.49 4.80 -5.71
CA ALA A 73 -6.23 5.09 -4.31
C ALA A 73 -5.43 3.95 -3.68
N VAL A 74 -4.50 4.28 -2.78
CA VAL A 74 -3.61 3.32 -2.12
C VAL A 74 -3.44 3.64 -0.64
N ALA A 75 -3.67 2.64 0.20
CA ALA A 75 -3.23 2.62 1.59
C ALA A 75 -2.14 1.55 1.79
N THR A 76 -1.17 1.83 2.66
CA THR A 76 -0.03 0.95 2.94
C THR A 76 0.27 0.85 4.44
N GLY A 77 0.96 -0.21 4.85
CA GLY A 77 1.47 -0.41 6.20
C GLY A 77 0.38 -0.33 7.26
N GLN A 78 0.66 0.39 8.35
CA GLN A 78 -0.28 0.51 9.47
C GLN A 78 -1.65 1.06 9.07
N ARG A 79 -1.69 1.99 8.11
CA ARG A 79 -2.94 2.58 7.63
C ARG A 79 -3.79 1.55 6.86
N ALA A 80 -3.14 0.72 6.04
CA ALA A 80 -3.80 -0.38 5.36
C ALA A 80 -4.38 -1.40 6.36
N VAL A 81 -3.64 -1.72 7.42
CA VAL A 81 -4.11 -2.67 8.45
C VAL A 81 -5.28 -2.12 9.24
N ARG A 82 -5.26 -0.83 9.62
CA ARG A 82 -6.39 -0.18 10.28
C ARG A 82 -7.66 -0.26 9.42
N LEU A 83 -7.56 0.13 8.15
CA LEU A 83 -8.68 0.04 7.21
C LEU A 83 -9.17 -1.40 7.05
N MET A 84 -8.25 -2.37 6.90
CA MET A 84 -8.60 -3.78 6.81
C MET A 84 -9.39 -4.26 8.04
N LYS A 85 -8.97 -3.89 9.25
CA LYS A 85 -9.69 -4.23 10.50
C LYS A 85 -11.09 -3.60 10.54
N GLU A 86 -11.22 -2.35 10.11
CA GLU A 86 -12.49 -1.62 10.08
C GLU A 86 -13.50 -2.24 9.12
N ILE A 87 -13.08 -2.60 7.90
CA ILE A 87 -13.99 -3.18 6.89
C ILE A 87 -14.23 -4.67 7.09
N ARG A 88 -13.31 -5.40 7.73
CA ARG A 88 -13.32 -6.87 7.80
C ARG A 88 -14.67 -7.47 8.24
N PRO A 89 -15.39 -6.95 9.25
CA PRO A 89 -16.70 -7.48 9.64
C PRO A 89 -17.76 -7.46 8.51
N LEU A 90 -17.55 -6.63 7.49
CA LEU A 90 -18.47 -6.43 6.36
C LEU A 90 -18.03 -7.18 5.09
N MET A 91 -16.86 -7.83 5.10
CA MET A 91 -16.29 -8.48 3.92
C MET A 91 -16.79 -9.91 3.75
N GLY A 92 -16.94 -10.36 2.50
CA GLY A 92 -17.27 -11.73 2.16
C GLY A 92 -16.12 -12.71 2.46
N LYS A 93 -16.43 -14.01 2.52
CA LYS A 93 -15.50 -15.08 2.96
C LYS A 93 -14.11 -15.01 2.31
N ARG A 94 -14.06 -14.86 0.97
CA ARG A 94 -12.80 -14.90 0.22
C ARG A 94 -11.88 -13.73 0.54
N ARG A 95 -12.41 -12.49 0.51
CA ARG A 95 -11.62 -11.29 0.83
C ARG A 95 -11.35 -11.18 2.32
N GLY A 96 -12.33 -11.55 3.15
CA GLY A 96 -12.17 -11.65 4.60
C GLY A 96 -11.00 -12.54 5.00
N ALA A 97 -10.90 -13.75 4.43
CA ALA A 97 -9.78 -14.66 4.69
C ALA A 97 -8.44 -14.07 4.25
N LYS A 98 -8.39 -13.38 3.10
CA LYS A 98 -7.16 -12.71 2.64
C LYS A 98 -6.73 -11.57 3.56
N ILE A 99 -7.70 -10.80 4.06
CA ILE A 99 -7.46 -9.75 5.05
C ILE A 99 -6.89 -10.34 6.33
N ASP A 100 -7.47 -11.44 6.84
CA ASP A 100 -7.00 -12.09 8.06
C ASP A 100 -5.55 -12.55 7.93
N GLU A 101 -5.21 -13.19 6.81
CA GLU A 101 -3.84 -13.61 6.49
C GLU A 101 -2.85 -12.44 6.55
N ILE A 102 -3.22 -11.30 5.95
CA ILE A 102 -2.36 -10.11 5.90
C ILE A 102 -2.20 -9.48 7.29
N ILE A 103 -3.29 -9.38 8.05
CA ILE A 103 -3.27 -8.83 9.42
C ILE A 103 -2.39 -9.72 10.31
N ALA A 104 -2.63 -11.04 10.29
CA ALA A 104 -1.86 -12.00 11.08
C ALA A 104 -0.37 -11.94 10.73
N TYR A 105 -0.03 -11.87 9.44
CA TYR A 105 1.36 -11.67 9.02
C TYR A 105 1.93 -10.38 9.62
N TRP A 106 1.27 -9.23 9.43
CA TRP A 106 1.79 -7.94 9.88
C TRP A 106 2.01 -7.87 11.39
N GLU A 107 1.09 -8.42 12.17
CA GLU A 107 1.16 -8.42 13.63
C GLU A 107 2.19 -9.40 14.19
N SER A 108 2.55 -10.43 13.42
CA SER A 108 3.63 -11.37 13.78
C SER A 108 5.03 -10.81 13.57
N GLN A 109 5.18 -9.73 12.80
CA GLN A 109 6.49 -9.18 12.49
C GLN A 109 6.99 -8.24 13.60
N PRO A 110 8.32 -8.17 13.82
CA PRO A 110 8.92 -7.09 14.61
C PRO A 110 8.56 -5.73 14.00
N GLU A 111 8.55 -4.68 14.83
CA GLU A 111 8.21 -3.32 14.39
C GLU A 111 8.86 -2.98 13.02
N PRO A 112 8.07 -2.72 11.97
CA PRO A 112 8.56 -2.57 10.58
C PRO A 112 9.64 -1.49 10.43
N ASN A 113 9.62 -0.48 11.30
CA ASN A 113 10.60 0.59 11.35
C ASN A 113 11.99 0.10 11.77
N ALA A 114 12.10 -0.97 12.56
CA ALA A 114 13.36 -1.55 12.97
C ALA A 114 14.12 -2.14 11.77
N LEU A 115 13.46 -3.00 10.98
CA LEU A 115 14.04 -3.64 9.79
C LEU A 115 14.48 -2.60 8.74
N ARG A 116 13.63 -1.60 8.48
CA ARG A 116 13.96 -0.52 7.55
C ARG A 116 15.11 0.34 8.04
N SER A 117 15.13 0.66 9.34
CA SER A 117 16.21 1.43 9.96
C SER A 117 17.53 0.68 9.86
N GLU A 118 17.54 -0.62 10.18
CA GLU A 118 18.73 -1.46 10.10
C GLU A 118 19.28 -1.56 8.67
N TYR A 119 18.42 -1.80 7.68
CA TYR A 119 18.84 -1.77 6.29
C TYR A 119 19.36 -0.39 5.86
N SER A 120 18.68 0.70 6.25
CA SER A 120 19.13 2.05 5.90
C SER A 120 20.50 2.36 6.50
N LYS A 121 20.76 1.89 7.73
CA LYS A 121 22.07 1.97 8.39
C LYS A 121 23.12 1.15 7.67
N SER A 122 22.81 -0.09 7.27
CA SER A 122 23.77 -0.94 6.54
C SER A 122 24.14 -0.36 5.17
N GLN A 123 23.16 0.18 4.44
CA GLN A 123 23.40 0.87 3.17
C GLN A 123 24.20 2.17 3.36
N ALA A 124 23.97 2.92 4.44
CA ALA A 124 24.75 4.10 4.76
C ALA A 124 26.20 3.75 5.15
N ALA A 125 26.41 2.66 5.90
CA ALA A 125 27.74 2.17 6.26
C ALA A 125 28.54 1.66 5.04
N GLY A 126 27.86 1.10 4.04
CA GLY A 126 28.48 0.66 2.78
C GLY A 126 28.93 1.79 1.85
N LYS A 127 28.42 3.01 2.04
CA LYS A 127 28.82 4.18 1.27
C LYS A 127 30.07 4.84 1.89
N ARG A 128 31.26 4.47 1.41
CA ARG A 128 32.50 5.17 1.77
C ARG A 128 32.54 6.56 1.13
N ARG A 129 33.17 7.53 1.79
CA ARG A 129 33.48 8.84 1.20
C ARG A 129 34.95 8.85 0.79
N ASP A 130 35.25 9.44 -0.37
CA ASP A 130 36.65 9.75 -0.74
C ASP A 130 37.18 10.91 0.11
N GLU A 131 38.47 11.19 -0.01
CA GLU A 131 39.13 12.32 0.68
C GLU A 131 38.52 13.68 0.29
N ALA A 132 37.81 13.76 -0.85
CA ALA A 132 37.10 14.93 -1.31
C ALA A 132 35.62 14.98 -0.82
N GLY A 133 35.20 14.06 0.05
CA GLY A 133 33.87 14.01 0.65
C GLY A 133 32.75 13.49 -0.26
N ARG A 134 33.06 12.98 -1.46
CA ARG A 134 32.11 12.39 -2.40
C ARG A 134 31.85 10.92 -2.07
N PHE A 135 30.63 10.47 -2.30
CA PHE A 135 30.30 9.05 -2.15
C PHE A 135 31.04 8.22 -3.20
N VAL A 136 31.88 7.29 -2.74
CA VAL A 136 32.52 6.29 -3.59
C VAL A 136 31.55 5.12 -3.68
N VAL A 137 31.02 4.86 -4.88
CA VAL A 137 30.29 3.61 -5.13
C VAL A 137 31.37 2.54 -5.19
N GLY A 138 31.39 1.61 -4.23
CA GLY A 138 32.29 0.46 -4.31
C GLY A 138 31.89 -0.38 -5.51
N ASP A 139 32.83 -0.63 -6.43
CA ASP A 139 32.63 -1.54 -7.55
C ASP A 139 32.22 -2.91 -7.01
N ALA A 140 31.07 -3.40 -7.48
CA ALA A 140 30.60 -4.76 -7.25
C ALA A 140 31.11 -5.69 -8.36
#